data_AF-A0A945SGN6-F1
#
_entry.id   AF-A0A945SGN6-F1
#
_cell.length_a   1.000
_cell.length_b   1.000
_cell.length_c   1.000
_cell.angle_alpha   90.00
_cell.angle_beta   90.00
_cell.angle_gamma   90.00
#
_symmetry.space_group_name_H-M   'P 1'
#
loop_
_entity.id
_entity.type
_entity.pdbx_description
1 polymer ?
#
loop_
_entity_poly.entity_id
_entity_poly.type
_entity_poly.pdbx_seq_one_letter_code
_entity_poly.pdbx_strand_id
1 'polypeptide(L)'
;MTTTAPRPSVTEIPQGLSNASVARKGNVFVEWITTTDHKKVGYLYLITSFIYFLLGGVMALVIRAQLFAPGLEVVATKEQYNQLFTMHGTIMLLMFATPLFAGFVNVLMPLQIGSPDVAFPRLNALAYWFFSFGSLIAVAGFLTPQGAASFGWFAYAPLSSQTFSPGLGGNLWVFGLGLSGFGTILGAVNFITTIITMRVPGMTMWRMPIFTWNALVTSILVLLAFPVLAAAMLALGSDRVFGSHVYDAANGGAILWQHLFWFFGHPEVYIIALPFFGIVSEIFPAFSRKPVFGYKTLVYATIAIAALSMTVWAHHMYVTGSVLLPFFALMTMLIAVPTGVKIFNWIGTMWRGSVTFETPMVFALGFLISFVFGGLTGVILASPPLDFHVSDSYFVVAHFHYVVFGTVVFAMFAGFYFWWPKFTGKMLNESLGHVHFWTLFVGFHMTFLIQHWLGVMGMPRRYATYLPEDGFTWMNQLSTVGSILLALSMIPFLLNVYLT
;
A
#
# COMPACT_ATOMS: atom_id res chain seq x y z
N MET A 1 -23.70 56.70 -9.74
CA MET A 1 -24.63 56.29 -8.67
C MET A 1 -24.46 54.80 -8.46
N THR A 2 -23.71 54.40 -7.44
CA THR A 2 -23.45 53.01 -7.09
C THR A 2 -24.42 52.61 -5.98
N THR A 3 -25.44 51.84 -6.34
CA THR A 3 -26.42 51.27 -5.40
C THR A 3 -25.79 50.08 -4.69
N THR A 4 -25.55 50.20 -3.38
CA THR A 4 -25.17 49.09 -2.51
C THR A 4 -26.42 48.30 -2.13
N ALA A 5 -26.44 47.01 -2.46
CA ALA A 5 -27.50 46.11 -2.00
C ALA A 5 -27.37 45.87 -0.47
N PRO A 6 -28.48 45.83 0.29
CA PRO A 6 -28.43 45.54 1.72
C PRO A 6 -28.09 44.07 1.96
N ARG A 7 -27.25 43.84 2.98
CA ARG A 7 -26.85 42.51 3.47
C ARG A 7 -28.10 41.74 3.97
N PRO A 8 -28.26 40.43 3.70
CA PRO A 8 -29.38 39.67 4.24
C PRO A 8 -29.33 39.68 5.77
N SER A 9 -30.48 39.88 6.41
CA SER A 9 -30.63 39.77 7.86
C SER A 9 -30.27 38.36 8.30
N VAL A 10 -29.38 38.25 9.29
CA VAL A 10 -29.11 36.99 9.99
C VAL A 10 -30.42 36.55 10.63
N THR A 11 -31.04 35.50 10.10
CA THR A 11 -32.14 34.81 10.77
C THR A 11 -31.61 34.30 12.10
N GLU A 12 -32.06 34.90 13.21
CA GLU A 12 -31.84 34.36 14.54
C GLU A 12 -32.39 32.94 14.59
N ILE A 13 -31.50 31.98 14.85
CA ILE A 13 -31.89 30.59 15.13
C ILE A 13 -32.63 30.62 16.47
N PRO A 14 -33.89 30.14 16.57
CA PRO A 14 -34.62 30.13 17.83
C PRO A 14 -33.82 29.42 18.92
N GLN A 15 -33.60 30.11 20.04
CA GLN A 15 -33.01 29.52 21.26
C GLN A 15 -33.90 28.35 21.72
N GLY A 16 -33.43 27.12 21.50
CA GLY A 16 -34.15 25.90 21.85
C GLY A 16 -33.85 24.70 20.97
N LEU A 17 -33.38 24.91 19.74
CA LEU A 17 -32.92 23.81 18.87
C LEU A 17 -31.45 23.47 19.13
N SER A 18 -31.18 23.03 20.36
CA SER A 18 -30.01 22.22 20.65
C SER A 18 -30.21 20.86 19.97
N ASN A 19 -29.65 20.68 18.77
CA ASN A 19 -29.46 19.36 18.17
C ASN A 19 -28.34 18.57 18.88
N ALA A 20 -28.12 18.79 20.17
CA ALA A 20 -27.35 17.86 20.98
C ALA A 20 -28.22 16.63 21.23
N SER A 21 -28.40 15.80 20.20
CA SER A 21 -28.84 14.43 20.43
C SER A 21 -27.77 13.82 21.33
N VAL A 22 -28.12 13.52 22.57
CA VAL A 22 -27.25 12.76 23.46
C VAL A 22 -26.90 11.48 22.71
N ALA A 23 -25.64 11.34 22.31
CA ALA A 23 -25.15 10.18 21.58
C ALA A 23 -25.34 8.93 22.45
N ARG A 24 -26.50 8.27 22.34
CA ARG A 24 -26.71 6.94 22.92
C ARG A 24 -25.73 6.00 22.23
N LYS A 25 -25.08 5.12 22.97
CA LYS A 25 -24.07 4.17 22.44
C LYS A 25 -24.56 3.43 21.18
N GLY A 26 -25.84 3.06 21.11
CA GLY A 26 -26.44 2.42 19.93
C GLY A 26 -26.56 3.31 18.69
N ASN A 27 -26.75 4.62 18.86
CA ASN A 27 -26.83 5.56 17.74
C ASN A 27 -25.47 5.73 17.06
N VAL A 28 -24.36 5.67 17.81
CA VAL A 28 -23.00 5.78 17.24
C VAL A 28 -22.69 4.59 16.34
N PHE A 29 -23.01 3.36 16.76
CA PHE A 29 -22.75 2.17 15.93
C PHE A 29 -23.53 2.21 14.61
N VAL A 30 -24.82 2.52 14.67
CA VAL A 30 -25.67 2.64 13.48
C VAL A 30 -25.19 3.79 12.59
N GLU A 31 -24.82 4.93 13.18
CA GLU A 31 -24.29 6.10 12.46
C GLU A 31 -23.01 5.78 11.69
N TRP A 32 -22.09 4.99 12.26
CA TRP A 32 -20.86 4.58 11.58
C TRP A 32 -21.11 3.55 10.47
N ILE A 33 -22.00 2.58 10.69
CA ILE A 33 -22.25 1.53 9.69
C ILE A 33 -23.03 2.05 8.48
N THR A 34 -23.94 3.01 8.72
CA THR A 34 -24.81 3.58 7.68
C THR A 34 -24.30 4.90 7.11
N THR A 35 -23.07 5.31 7.48
CA THR A 35 -22.52 6.60 7.09
C THR A 35 -22.32 6.72 5.58
N THR A 36 -22.60 7.91 5.05
CA THR A 36 -22.18 8.32 3.71
C THR A 36 -21.10 9.41 3.72
N ASP A 37 -20.80 9.97 4.89
CA ASP A 37 -19.77 11.01 5.05
C ASP A 37 -18.38 10.45 4.68
N HIS A 38 -17.75 11.05 3.67
CA HIS A 38 -16.41 10.68 3.20
C HIS A 38 -15.36 10.63 4.32
N LYS A 39 -15.47 11.46 5.36
CA LYS A 39 -14.51 11.44 6.48
C LYS A 39 -14.64 10.18 7.30
N LYS A 40 -15.87 9.80 7.66
CA LYS A 40 -16.12 8.57 8.43
C LYS A 40 -15.80 7.32 7.62
N VAL A 41 -16.17 7.29 6.34
CA VAL A 41 -15.74 6.21 5.43
C VAL A 41 -14.21 6.16 5.35
N GLY A 42 -13.55 7.31 5.25
CA GLY A 42 -12.10 7.41 5.32
C GLY A 42 -11.51 6.84 6.62
N TYR A 43 -12.07 7.18 7.78
CA TYR A 43 -11.65 6.62 9.06
C TYR A 43 -11.86 5.11 9.14
N LEU A 44 -12.97 4.59 8.62
CA LEU A 44 -13.21 3.16 8.51
C LEU A 44 -12.10 2.46 7.71
N TYR A 45 -11.69 3.01 6.57
CA TYR A 45 -10.54 2.52 5.81
C TYR A 45 -9.24 2.59 6.62
N LEU A 46 -8.89 3.77 7.18
CA LEU A 46 -7.65 3.97 7.92
C LEU A 46 -7.53 3.00 9.11
N ILE A 47 -8.59 2.82 9.88
CA ILE A 47 -8.63 1.91 11.03
C ILE A 47 -8.51 0.46 10.58
N THR A 48 -9.31 0.05 9.57
CA THR A 48 -9.31 -1.34 9.09
C THR A 48 -7.96 -1.71 8.47
N SER A 49 -7.38 -0.84 7.64
CA SER A 49 -6.03 -1.01 7.09
C SER A 49 -4.98 -1.12 8.19
N PHE A 50 -5.06 -0.28 9.23
CA PHE A 50 -4.10 -0.34 10.33
C PHE A 50 -4.23 -1.63 11.17
N ILE A 51 -5.45 -2.15 11.35
CA ILE A 51 -5.65 -3.48 11.96
C ILE A 51 -4.97 -4.56 11.11
N TYR A 52 -5.17 -4.54 9.79
CA TYR A 52 -4.51 -5.48 8.88
C TYR A 52 -2.99 -5.33 8.88
N PHE A 53 -2.46 -4.12 9.00
CA PHE A 53 -1.04 -3.87 9.19
C PHE A 53 -0.50 -4.56 10.45
N LEU A 54 -1.20 -4.45 11.58
CA LEU A 54 -0.78 -5.15 12.80
C LEU A 54 -0.85 -6.68 12.64
N LEU A 55 -1.93 -7.21 12.05
CA LEU A 55 -2.10 -8.64 11.81
C LEU A 55 -1.00 -9.19 10.88
N GLY A 56 -0.75 -8.52 9.76
CA GLY A 56 0.33 -8.87 8.86
C GLY A 56 1.70 -8.75 9.51
N GLY A 57 1.89 -7.76 10.39
CA GLY A 57 3.11 -7.57 11.18
C GLY A 57 3.38 -8.75 12.11
N VAL A 58 2.35 -9.24 12.82
CA VAL A 58 2.46 -10.45 13.64
C VAL A 58 2.84 -11.67 12.79
N MET A 59 2.23 -11.85 11.60
CA MET A 59 2.63 -12.94 10.70
C MET A 59 4.11 -12.83 10.28
N ALA A 60 4.59 -11.63 9.98
CA ALA A 60 6.01 -11.40 9.67
C ALA A 60 6.92 -11.76 10.85
N LEU A 61 6.54 -11.41 12.07
CA LEU A 61 7.32 -11.76 13.27
C LEU A 61 7.42 -13.28 13.45
N VAL A 62 6.33 -14.03 13.21
CA VAL A 62 6.36 -15.49 13.28
C VAL A 62 7.28 -16.06 12.19
N ILE A 63 7.22 -15.54 10.96
CA ILE A 63 8.12 -15.91 9.86
C ILE A 63 9.58 -15.66 10.25
N ARG A 64 9.89 -14.49 10.82
CA ARG A 64 11.27 -14.15 11.23
C ARG A 64 11.74 -14.97 12.41
N ALA A 65 10.88 -15.20 13.41
CA ALA A 65 11.18 -16.08 14.54
C ALA A 65 11.51 -17.51 14.07
N GLN A 66 10.73 -18.05 13.13
CA GLN A 66 11.00 -19.36 12.53
C GLN A 66 12.37 -19.40 11.84
N LEU A 67 12.81 -18.31 11.23
CA LEU A 67 14.10 -18.24 10.55
C LEU A 67 15.27 -17.82 11.46
N PHE A 68 15.06 -17.64 12.77
CA PHE A 68 16.14 -17.24 13.67
C PHE A 68 17.27 -18.29 13.75
N ALA A 69 16.93 -19.56 13.64
CA ALA A 69 17.87 -20.68 13.65
C ALA A 69 17.48 -21.73 12.58
N PRO A 70 18.45 -22.53 12.07
CA PRO A 70 18.16 -23.71 11.27
C PRO A 70 17.19 -24.67 12.00
N GLY A 71 16.35 -25.37 11.23
CA GLY A 71 15.32 -26.27 11.76
C GLY A 71 13.88 -25.74 11.63
N LEU A 72 12.93 -26.41 12.28
CA LEU A 72 11.50 -26.13 12.23
C LEU A 72 10.90 -26.12 13.64
N GLU A 73 11.28 -25.11 14.44
CA GLU A 73 11.00 -25.06 15.89
C GLU A 73 9.84 -24.13 16.28
N VAL A 74 9.46 -23.16 15.43
CA VAL A 74 8.44 -22.15 15.78
C VAL A 74 7.09 -22.46 15.15
N VAL A 75 7.06 -22.78 13.86
CA VAL A 75 5.84 -23.21 13.17
C VAL A 75 5.78 -24.74 13.13
N ALA A 76 4.58 -25.30 13.22
CA ALA A 76 4.44 -26.76 13.31
C ALA A 76 4.79 -27.48 12.00
N THR A 77 4.56 -26.83 10.85
CA THR A 77 4.78 -27.42 9.53
C THR A 77 5.31 -26.39 8.53
N LYS A 78 5.99 -26.89 7.49
CA LYS A 78 6.38 -26.06 6.33
C LYS A 78 5.15 -25.47 5.63
N GLU A 79 4.03 -26.17 5.67
CA GLU A 79 2.78 -25.67 5.09
C GLU A 79 2.25 -24.45 5.86
N GLN A 80 2.31 -24.47 7.19
CA GLN A 80 1.94 -23.30 7.99
C GLN A 80 2.84 -22.10 7.70
N TYR A 81 4.15 -22.31 7.49
CA TYR A 81 5.05 -21.25 7.02
C TYR A 81 4.60 -20.68 5.67
N ASN A 82 4.21 -21.56 4.74
CA ASN A 82 3.73 -21.18 3.42
C ASN A 82 2.46 -20.32 3.48
N GLN A 83 1.53 -20.69 4.37
CA GLN A 83 0.32 -19.92 4.64
C GLN A 83 0.63 -18.53 5.21
N LEU A 84 1.57 -18.45 6.16
CA LEU A 84 1.95 -17.20 6.79
C LEU A 84 2.53 -16.20 5.79
N PHE A 85 3.49 -16.59 4.94
CA PHE A 85 4.06 -15.62 3.99
C PHE A 85 3.08 -15.27 2.86
N THR A 86 2.20 -16.19 2.48
CA THR A 86 1.14 -15.94 1.48
C THR A 86 0.17 -14.90 2.01
N MET A 87 -0.35 -15.10 3.21
CA MET A 87 -1.30 -14.20 3.84
C MET A 87 -0.65 -12.90 4.28
N HIS A 88 0.58 -12.90 4.79
CA HIS A 88 1.33 -11.67 5.07
C HIS A 88 1.43 -10.78 3.82
N GLY A 89 1.91 -11.32 2.70
CA GLY A 89 2.03 -10.55 1.45
C GLY A 89 0.69 -10.04 0.94
N THR A 90 -0.34 -10.89 0.99
CA THR A 90 -1.71 -10.52 0.58
C THR A 90 -2.27 -9.39 1.45
N ILE A 91 -2.16 -9.53 2.77
CA ILE A 91 -2.66 -8.56 3.74
C ILE A 91 -1.94 -7.23 3.57
N MET A 92 -0.61 -7.23 3.48
CA MET A 92 0.17 -6.00 3.38
C MET A 92 -0.12 -5.21 2.10
N LEU A 93 -0.25 -5.88 0.96
CA LEU A 93 -0.48 -5.19 -0.31
C LEU A 93 -1.96 -4.82 -0.47
N LEU A 94 -2.83 -5.83 -0.42
CA LEU A 94 -4.22 -5.68 -0.87
C LEU A 94 -5.21 -5.32 0.23
N MET A 95 -4.86 -5.52 1.51
CA MET A 95 -5.75 -5.22 2.65
C MET A 95 -5.25 -4.05 3.50
N PHE A 96 -3.95 -3.76 3.44
CA PHE A 96 -3.32 -2.62 4.11
C PHE A 96 -3.04 -1.50 3.11
N ALA A 97 -2.10 -1.66 2.18
CA ALA A 97 -1.58 -0.57 1.37
C ALA A 97 -2.61 0.03 0.40
N THR A 98 -3.28 -0.80 -0.42
CA THR A 98 -4.31 -0.30 -1.36
C THR A 98 -5.48 0.39 -0.63
N PRO A 99 -6.06 -0.19 0.44
CA PRO A 99 -7.20 0.45 1.12
C PRO A 99 -6.76 1.65 1.97
N LEU A 100 -5.51 1.69 2.44
CA LEU A 100 -4.96 2.84 3.16
C LEU A 100 -4.90 4.08 2.24
N PHE A 101 -4.54 3.90 0.97
CA PHE A 101 -4.68 4.94 -0.05
C PHE A 101 -6.11 5.48 -0.10
N ALA A 102 -7.11 4.59 -0.22
CA ALA A 102 -8.51 4.98 -0.27
C ALA A 102 -8.93 5.72 1.00
N GLY A 103 -8.41 5.36 2.17
CA GLY A 103 -8.63 6.06 3.43
C GLY A 103 -8.12 7.50 3.41
N PHE A 104 -6.85 7.72 3.04
CA PHE A 104 -6.30 9.08 2.95
C PHE A 104 -7.02 9.93 1.91
N VAL A 105 -7.32 9.38 0.73
CA VAL A 105 -8.06 10.12 -0.31
C VAL A 105 -9.45 10.49 0.15
N ASN A 106 -10.18 9.55 0.76
CA ASN A 106 -11.49 9.83 1.31
C ASN A 106 -11.48 10.99 2.30
N VAL A 107 -10.54 11.02 3.25
CA VAL A 107 -10.51 12.10 4.25
C VAL A 107 -10.02 13.43 3.65
N LEU A 108 -8.97 13.40 2.81
CA LEU A 108 -8.23 14.60 2.44
C LEU A 108 -8.66 15.21 1.10
N MET A 109 -8.93 14.39 0.08
CA MET A 109 -9.12 14.88 -1.28
C MET A 109 -10.33 15.84 -1.40
N PRO A 110 -11.52 15.53 -0.87
CA PRO A 110 -12.65 16.46 -0.93
C PRO A 110 -12.33 17.81 -0.25
N LEU A 111 -11.61 17.77 0.88
CA LEU A 111 -11.18 18.99 1.58
C LEU A 111 -10.19 19.81 0.77
N GLN A 112 -9.24 19.16 0.09
CA GLN A 112 -8.23 19.81 -0.74
C GLN A 112 -8.82 20.50 -1.97
N ILE A 113 -9.90 19.95 -2.53
CA ILE A 113 -10.56 20.53 -3.72
C ILE A 113 -11.75 21.44 -3.40
N GLY A 114 -12.11 21.56 -2.11
CA GLY A 114 -13.26 22.34 -1.66
C GLY A 114 -14.62 21.71 -2.00
N SER A 115 -14.66 20.40 -2.18
CA SER A 115 -15.90 19.66 -2.40
C SER A 115 -16.60 19.35 -1.08
N PRO A 116 -17.94 19.44 -0.99
CA PRO A 116 -18.68 19.12 0.24
C PRO A 116 -18.61 17.62 0.60
N ASP A 117 -18.55 16.75 -0.41
CA ASP A 117 -18.45 15.29 -0.27
C ASP A 117 -17.86 14.70 -1.57
N VAL A 118 -17.83 13.37 -1.69
CA VAL A 118 -17.53 12.66 -2.95
C VAL A 118 -18.73 12.61 -3.90
N ALA A 119 -18.50 12.34 -5.18
CA ALA A 119 -19.53 12.34 -6.23
C ALA A 119 -20.66 11.32 -6.00
N PHE A 120 -20.31 10.13 -5.50
CA PHE A 120 -21.24 9.05 -5.22
C PHE A 120 -21.08 8.55 -3.76
N PRO A 121 -21.63 9.26 -2.75
CA PRO A 121 -21.41 8.95 -1.34
C PRO A 121 -21.84 7.54 -0.91
N ARG A 122 -22.94 7.02 -1.47
CA ARG A 122 -23.40 5.65 -1.19
C ARG A 122 -22.53 4.59 -1.85
N LEU A 123 -22.04 4.87 -3.05
CA LEU A 123 -21.08 3.98 -3.74
C LEU A 123 -19.77 3.91 -2.97
N ASN A 124 -19.35 5.02 -2.36
CA ASN A 124 -18.19 5.10 -1.50
C ASN A 124 -18.31 4.18 -0.27
N ALA A 125 -19.46 4.22 0.41
CA ALA A 125 -19.73 3.32 1.53
C ALA A 125 -19.77 1.85 1.08
N LEU A 126 -20.40 1.56 -0.08
CA LEU A 126 -20.44 0.22 -0.65
C LEU A 126 -19.03 -0.31 -0.97
N ALA A 127 -18.17 0.53 -1.55
CA ALA A 127 -16.78 0.19 -1.86
C ALA A 127 -16.00 -0.23 -0.60
N TYR A 128 -16.21 0.46 0.52
CA TYR A 128 -15.63 0.08 1.81
C TYR A 128 -16.13 -1.29 2.28
N TRP A 129 -17.44 -1.54 2.19
CA TRP A 129 -18.00 -2.82 2.63
C TRP A 129 -17.54 -4.00 1.78
N PHE A 130 -17.38 -3.82 0.46
CA PHE A 130 -16.80 -4.84 -0.42
C PHE A 130 -15.36 -5.16 -0.04
N PHE A 131 -14.54 -4.14 0.23
CA PHE A 131 -13.20 -4.31 0.78
C PHE A 131 -13.22 -5.08 2.11
N SER A 132 -14.03 -4.64 3.07
CA SER A 132 -14.07 -5.20 4.43
C SER A 132 -14.52 -6.67 4.40
N PHE A 133 -15.64 -6.97 3.76
CA PHE A 133 -16.14 -8.35 3.68
C PHE A 133 -15.25 -9.24 2.80
N GLY A 134 -14.71 -8.73 1.69
CA GLY A 134 -13.76 -9.48 0.86
C GLY A 134 -12.49 -9.86 1.64
N SER A 135 -11.96 -8.92 2.43
CA SER A 135 -10.78 -9.15 3.28
C SER A 135 -11.07 -10.15 4.41
N LEU A 136 -12.26 -10.07 5.03
CA LEU A 136 -12.70 -11.06 6.02
C LEU A 136 -12.83 -12.47 5.41
N ILE A 137 -13.40 -12.60 4.21
CA ILE A 137 -13.52 -13.87 3.50
C ILE A 137 -12.12 -14.47 3.25
N ALA A 138 -11.18 -13.67 2.74
CA ALA A 138 -9.82 -14.15 2.46
C ALA A 138 -9.08 -14.60 3.74
N VAL A 139 -9.21 -13.86 4.85
CA VAL A 139 -8.60 -14.22 6.14
C VAL A 139 -9.31 -15.39 6.83
N ALA A 140 -10.59 -15.61 6.56
CA ALA A 140 -11.33 -16.78 7.07
C ALA A 140 -10.73 -18.12 6.61
N GLY A 141 -9.81 -18.12 5.63
CA GLY A 141 -9.00 -19.30 5.31
C GLY A 141 -8.32 -19.94 6.52
N PHE A 142 -7.85 -19.15 7.50
CA PHE A 142 -7.27 -19.66 8.74
C PHE A 142 -8.24 -20.43 9.64
N LEU A 143 -9.55 -20.24 9.45
CA LEU A 143 -10.59 -20.98 10.20
C LEU A 143 -10.92 -22.33 9.57
N THR A 144 -10.39 -22.62 8.37
CA THR A 144 -10.61 -23.90 7.69
C THR A 144 -9.64 -24.97 8.22
N PRO A 145 -10.00 -26.26 8.19
CA PRO A 145 -9.15 -27.33 8.76
C PRO A 145 -7.77 -27.43 8.10
N GLN A 146 -7.67 -27.09 6.82
CA GLN A 146 -6.41 -27.10 6.05
C GLN A 146 -5.66 -25.77 6.11
N GLY A 147 -6.24 -24.75 6.74
CA GLY A 147 -5.66 -23.41 6.85
C GLY A 147 -5.82 -22.54 5.59
N ALA A 148 -5.09 -21.42 5.58
CA ALA A 148 -5.21 -20.40 4.54
C ALA A 148 -4.51 -20.80 3.22
N ALA A 149 -4.51 -19.92 2.23
CA ALA A 149 -3.76 -20.11 0.99
C ALA A 149 -2.24 -20.19 1.25
N SER A 150 -1.53 -21.08 0.57
CA SER A 150 -0.09 -21.37 0.78
C SER A 150 0.80 -21.24 -0.46
N PHE A 151 0.25 -20.82 -1.60
CA PHE A 151 0.93 -20.76 -2.89
C PHE A 151 1.72 -19.45 -3.14
N GLY A 152 1.76 -18.53 -2.15
CA GLY A 152 2.33 -17.19 -2.25
C GLY A 152 1.36 -16.14 -2.82
N TRP A 153 1.55 -14.87 -2.47
CA TRP A 153 0.57 -13.82 -2.83
C TRP A 153 0.34 -13.60 -4.34
N PHE A 154 1.25 -14.08 -5.19
CA PHE A 154 1.11 -14.05 -6.65
C PHE A 154 0.45 -15.29 -7.28
N ALA A 155 0.16 -16.32 -6.46
CA ALA A 155 -0.69 -17.45 -6.81
C ALA A 155 -0.43 -18.12 -8.17
N TYR A 156 0.83 -18.38 -8.53
CA TYR A 156 1.17 -18.99 -9.82
C TYR A 156 0.44 -20.31 -10.04
N ALA A 157 -0.23 -20.41 -11.19
CA ALA A 157 -0.62 -21.69 -11.75
C ALA A 157 0.66 -22.43 -12.23
N PRO A 158 0.76 -23.76 -12.03
CA PRO A 158 -0.29 -24.67 -11.57
C PRO A 158 -0.38 -24.82 -10.04
N LEU A 159 0.52 -24.24 -9.24
CA LEU A 159 0.56 -24.43 -7.78
C LEU A 159 -0.76 -24.02 -7.09
N SER A 160 -1.42 -22.99 -7.60
CA SER A 160 -2.73 -22.52 -7.12
C SER A 160 -3.93 -23.31 -7.64
N SER A 161 -3.75 -24.43 -8.34
CA SER A 161 -4.84 -25.31 -8.80
C SER A 161 -5.37 -26.23 -7.69
N GLN A 162 -6.48 -26.93 -7.95
CA GLN A 162 -6.99 -27.97 -7.05
C GLN A 162 -6.05 -29.17 -6.92
N THR A 163 -5.22 -29.43 -7.94
CA THR A 163 -4.27 -30.56 -7.92
C THR A 163 -3.19 -30.38 -6.86
N PHE A 164 -2.68 -29.15 -6.69
CA PHE A 164 -1.56 -28.86 -5.79
C PHE A 164 -1.99 -28.16 -4.50
N SER A 165 -3.08 -27.40 -4.53
CA SER A 165 -3.62 -26.64 -3.39
C SER A 165 -5.14 -26.85 -3.26
N PRO A 166 -5.61 -28.06 -2.88
CA PRO A 166 -7.04 -28.40 -2.84
C PRO A 166 -7.82 -27.73 -1.70
N GLY A 167 -7.14 -27.12 -0.73
CA GLY A 167 -7.76 -26.56 0.46
C GLY A 167 -8.75 -25.43 0.18
N LEU A 168 -9.81 -25.35 1.01
CA LEU A 168 -10.82 -24.30 0.92
C LEU A 168 -10.24 -22.89 1.12
N GLY A 169 -9.15 -22.75 1.87
CA GLY A 169 -8.44 -21.49 2.06
C GLY A 169 -8.01 -20.82 0.76
N GLY A 170 -7.61 -21.60 -0.25
CA GLY A 170 -7.30 -21.07 -1.58
C GLY A 170 -8.52 -20.47 -2.29
N ASN A 171 -9.70 -21.11 -2.16
CA ASN A 171 -10.93 -20.60 -2.76
C ASN A 171 -11.38 -19.30 -2.07
N LEU A 172 -11.33 -19.28 -0.73
CA LEU A 172 -11.66 -18.09 0.07
C LEU A 172 -10.75 -16.91 -0.28
N TRP A 173 -9.46 -17.17 -0.49
CA TRP A 173 -8.51 -16.17 -0.97
C TRP A 173 -8.92 -15.58 -2.33
N VAL A 174 -9.23 -16.44 -3.32
CA VAL A 174 -9.62 -16.01 -4.68
C VAL A 174 -10.90 -15.16 -4.66
N PHE A 175 -11.97 -15.65 -4.03
CA PHE A 175 -13.26 -14.93 -4.02
C PHE A 175 -13.25 -13.70 -3.11
N GLY A 176 -12.53 -13.76 -1.98
CA GLY A 176 -12.37 -12.63 -1.07
C GLY A 176 -11.63 -11.47 -1.74
N LEU A 177 -10.52 -11.75 -2.43
CA LEU A 177 -9.80 -10.74 -3.21
C LEU A 177 -10.60 -10.25 -4.41
N GLY A 178 -11.37 -11.12 -5.07
CA GLY A 178 -12.29 -10.72 -6.14
C GLY A 178 -13.29 -9.67 -5.65
N LEU A 179 -13.97 -9.92 -4.52
CA LEU A 179 -14.93 -8.97 -3.94
C LEU A 179 -14.26 -7.66 -3.51
N SER A 180 -13.11 -7.74 -2.83
CA SER A 180 -12.35 -6.55 -2.42
C SER A 180 -11.90 -5.70 -3.63
N GLY A 181 -11.45 -6.36 -4.71
CA GLY A 181 -11.04 -5.72 -5.95
C GLY A 181 -12.16 -4.91 -6.61
N PHE A 182 -13.41 -5.41 -6.60
CA PHE A 182 -14.57 -4.62 -7.04
C PHE A 182 -14.76 -3.37 -6.20
N GLY A 183 -14.59 -3.46 -4.88
CA GLY A 183 -14.62 -2.29 -3.99
C GLY A 183 -13.62 -1.20 -4.43
N THR A 184 -12.38 -1.59 -4.72
CA THR A 184 -11.33 -0.67 -5.19
C THR A 184 -11.68 -0.01 -6.53
N ILE A 185 -12.24 -0.76 -7.49
CA ILE A 185 -12.71 -0.22 -8.79
C ILE A 185 -13.79 0.85 -8.58
N LEU A 186 -14.80 0.56 -7.75
CA LEU A 186 -15.90 1.48 -7.46
C LEU A 186 -15.40 2.77 -6.78
N GLY A 187 -14.45 2.65 -5.86
CA GLY A 187 -13.78 3.78 -5.22
C GLY A 187 -13.06 4.68 -6.23
N ALA A 188 -12.32 4.09 -7.17
CA ALA A 188 -11.59 4.84 -8.20
C ALA A 188 -12.51 5.63 -9.14
N VAL A 189 -13.62 5.04 -9.59
CA VAL A 189 -14.64 5.77 -10.39
C VAL A 189 -15.13 7.00 -9.63
N ASN A 190 -15.41 6.82 -8.33
CA ASN A 190 -15.91 7.89 -7.49
C ASN A 190 -14.88 9.02 -7.31
N PHE A 191 -13.61 8.68 -7.02
CA PHE A 191 -12.55 9.68 -6.86
C PHE A 191 -12.26 10.45 -8.15
N ILE A 192 -12.19 9.78 -9.30
CA ILE A 192 -12.02 10.45 -10.60
C ILE A 192 -13.15 11.44 -10.84
N THR A 193 -14.40 10.98 -10.69
CA THR A 193 -15.58 11.81 -10.93
C THR A 193 -15.59 13.03 -10.00
N THR A 194 -15.28 12.83 -8.72
CA THR A 194 -15.18 13.90 -7.72
C THR A 194 -14.13 14.93 -8.11
N ILE A 195 -12.91 14.50 -8.44
CA ILE A 195 -11.80 15.40 -8.78
C ILE A 195 -12.09 16.18 -10.07
N ILE A 196 -12.70 15.54 -11.07
CA ILE A 196 -12.94 16.20 -12.36
C ILE A 196 -14.10 17.19 -12.27
N THR A 197 -15.17 16.87 -11.54
CA THR A 197 -16.46 17.57 -11.65
C THR A 197 -16.85 18.40 -10.43
N MET A 198 -16.26 18.19 -9.25
CA MET A 198 -16.71 18.81 -7.98
C MET A 198 -15.71 19.78 -7.34
N ARG A 199 -14.72 20.25 -8.10
CA ARG A 199 -13.79 21.28 -7.60
C ARG A 199 -14.49 22.62 -7.40
N VAL A 200 -14.02 23.37 -6.41
CA VAL A 200 -14.44 24.76 -6.19
C VAL A 200 -14.19 25.64 -7.42
N PRO A 201 -15.06 26.62 -7.73
CA PRO A 201 -14.83 27.58 -8.80
C PRO A 201 -13.46 28.27 -8.70
N GLY A 202 -12.74 28.35 -9.82
CA GLY A 202 -11.40 28.97 -9.89
C GLY A 202 -10.22 28.00 -9.68
N MET A 203 -10.47 26.78 -9.20
CA MET A 203 -9.45 25.72 -9.15
C MET A 203 -9.33 25.00 -10.49
N THR A 204 -8.33 25.38 -11.28
CA THR A 204 -7.99 24.66 -12.51
C THR A 204 -7.23 23.36 -12.19
N MET A 205 -7.13 22.44 -13.16
CA MET A 205 -6.31 21.21 -13.02
C MET A 205 -4.89 21.55 -12.54
N TRP A 206 -4.28 22.59 -13.10
CA TRP A 206 -2.89 23.01 -12.81
C TRP A 206 -2.71 23.78 -11.50
N ARG A 207 -3.75 23.87 -10.68
CA ARG A 207 -3.73 24.52 -9.35
C ARG A 207 -4.15 23.57 -8.23
N MET A 208 -4.37 22.29 -8.52
CA MET A 208 -4.67 21.28 -7.51
C MET A 208 -3.42 20.86 -6.72
N PRO A 209 -3.54 20.48 -5.43
CA PRO A 209 -2.44 19.90 -4.67
C PRO A 209 -1.85 18.65 -5.32
N ILE A 210 -0.58 18.35 -5.05
CA ILE A 210 0.11 17.20 -5.65
C ILE A 210 -0.48 15.88 -5.14
N PHE A 211 -0.93 15.84 -3.88
CA PHE A 211 -1.67 14.69 -3.36
C PHE A 211 -2.92 14.38 -4.18
N THR A 212 -3.74 15.39 -4.49
CA THR A 212 -4.95 15.22 -5.31
C THR A 212 -4.62 14.78 -6.74
N TRP A 213 -3.54 15.29 -7.36
CA TRP A 213 -3.07 14.80 -8.65
C TRP A 213 -2.67 13.33 -8.62
N ASN A 214 -1.94 12.91 -7.58
CA ASN A 214 -1.57 11.50 -7.41
C ASN A 214 -2.81 10.64 -7.14
N ALA A 215 -3.80 11.13 -6.39
CA ALA A 215 -5.07 10.43 -6.20
C ALA A 215 -5.83 10.23 -7.53
N LEU A 216 -5.86 11.24 -8.40
CA LEU A 216 -6.46 11.14 -9.73
C LEU A 216 -5.76 10.08 -10.59
N VAL A 217 -4.43 10.17 -10.70
CA VAL A 217 -3.65 9.25 -11.56
C VAL A 217 -3.67 7.82 -11.01
N THR A 218 -3.61 7.66 -9.68
CA THR A 218 -3.77 6.36 -9.02
C THR A 218 -5.12 5.74 -9.33
N SER A 219 -6.20 6.54 -9.26
CA SER A 219 -7.54 6.05 -9.57
C SER A 219 -7.65 5.63 -11.04
N ILE A 220 -6.98 6.33 -11.97
CA ILE A 220 -6.92 5.91 -13.38
C ILE A 220 -6.21 4.56 -13.51
N LEU A 221 -5.06 4.38 -12.85
CA LEU A 221 -4.35 3.09 -12.83
C LEU A 221 -5.21 1.96 -12.27
N VAL A 222 -5.97 2.22 -11.21
CA VAL A 222 -6.91 1.24 -10.64
C VAL A 222 -7.89 0.76 -11.72
N LEU A 223 -8.49 1.66 -12.49
CA LEU A 223 -9.43 1.29 -13.55
C LEU A 223 -8.78 0.51 -14.71
N LEU A 224 -7.48 0.66 -14.93
CA LEU A 224 -6.75 -0.07 -15.96
C LEU A 224 -6.26 -1.45 -15.48
N ALA A 225 -5.89 -1.57 -14.20
CA ALA A 225 -5.23 -2.77 -13.65
C ALA A 225 -6.19 -3.73 -12.93
N PHE A 226 -7.09 -3.23 -12.08
CA PHE A 226 -7.93 -4.09 -11.24
C PHE A 226 -8.96 -4.94 -12.01
N PRO A 227 -9.55 -4.46 -13.14
CA PRO A 227 -10.40 -5.34 -13.94
C PRO A 227 -9.67 -6.58 -14.49
N VAL A 228 -8.38 -6.46 -14.79
CA VAL A 228 -7.56 -7.61 -15.23
C VAL A 228 -7.37 -8.61 -14.10
N LEU A 229 -7.12 -8.13 -12.87
CA LEU A 229 -7.09 -9.01 -11.69
C LEU A 229 -8.44 -9.69 -11.47
N ALA A 230 -9.55 -8.95 -11.57
CA ALA A 230 -10.89 -9.50 -11.36
C ALA A 230 -11.18 -10.61 -12.38
N ALA A 231 -10.86 -10.38 -13.66
CA ALA A 231 -10.97 -11.40 -14.70
C ALA A 231 -10.09 -12.63 -14.40
N ALA A 232 -8.84 -12.40 -13.98
CA ALA A 232 -7.91 -13.49 -13.65
C ALA A 232 -8.38 -14.32 -12.44
N MET A 233 -8.88 -13.66 -11.39
CA MET A 233 -9.42 -14.33 -10.21
C MET A 233 -10.72 -15.08 -10.51
N LEU A 234 -11.60 -14.55 -11.36
CA LEU A 234 -12.81 -15.25 -11.78
C LEU A 234 -12.47 -16.50 -12.60
N ALA A 235 -11.49 -16.41 -13.52
CA ALA A 235 -11.02 -17.57 -14.28
C ALA A 235 -10.37 -18.62 -13.35
N LEU A 236 -9.55 -18.21 -12.38
CA LEU A 236 -8.93 -19.13 -11.42
C LEU A 236 -9.98 -19.75 -10.50
N GLY A 237 -10.97 -18.97 -10.07
CA GLY A 237 -12.11 -19.48 -9.32
C GLY A 237 -12.92 -20.50 -10.12
N SER A 238 -13.09 -20.27 -11.42
CA SER A 238 -13.73 -21.22 -12.32
C SER A 238 -12.93 -22.51 -12.49
N ASP A 239 -11.62 -22.42 -12.69
CA ASP A 239 -10.76 -23.62 -12.77
C ASP A 239 -10.80 -24.42 -11.47
N ARG A 240 -10.81 -23.73 -10.33
CA ARG A 240 -10.80 -24.36 -9.01
C ARG A 240 -12.15 -24.93 -8.58
N VAL A 241 -13.28 -24.42 -9.06
CA VAL A 241 -14.62 -24.78 -8.55
C VAL A 241 -15.48 -25.47 -9.61
N PHE A 242 -15.45 -24.97 -10.85
CA PHE A 242 -16.28 -25.48 -11.94
C PHE A 242 -15.54 -26.42 -12.88
N GLY A 243 -14.23 -26.61 -12.69
CA GLY A 243 -13.42 -27.52 -13.50
C GLY A 243 -13.15 -27.00 -14.91
N SER A 244 -13.08 -25.68 -15.09
CA SER A 244 -12.54 -25.12 -16.34
C SER A 244 -11.02 -25.34 -16.43
N HIS A 245 -10.47 -25.13 -17.62
CA HIS A 245 -9.07 -25.43 -17.96
C HIS A 245 -8.33 -24.20 -18.50
N VAL A 246 -8.61 -23.01 -17.95
CA VAL A 246 -8.04 -21.74 -18.45
C VAL A 246 -6.54 -21.64 -18.14
N TYR A 247 -6.14 -21.98 -16.92
CA TYR A 247 -4.77 -21.89 -16.43
C TYR A 247 -4.02 -23.23 -16.42
N ASP A 248 -4.55 -24.23 -17.10
CA ASP A 248 -3.87 -25.51 -17.31
C ASP A 248 -2.54 -25.34 -18.04
N ALA A 249 -1.49 -25.97 -17.52
CA ALA A 249 -0.15 -25.87 -18.09
C ALA A 249 -0.09 -26.35 -19.56
N ALA A 250 -0.88 -27.38 -19.91
CA ALA A 250 -0.96 -27.91 -21.27
C ALA A 250 -1.50 -26.89 -22.29
N ASN A 251 -2.28 -25.90 -21.83
CA ASN A 251 -2.86 -24.84 -22.66
C ASN A 251 -2.01 -23.55 -22.65
N GLY A 252 -0.81 -23.57 -22.07
CA GLY A 252 -0.01 -22.37 -21.82
C GLY A 252 -0.48 -21.53 -20.62
N GLY A 253 -1.42 -22.07 -19.84
CA GLY A 253 -2.10 -21.37 -18.75
C GLY A 253 -1.19 -20.87 -17.63
N ALA A 254 -0.07 -21.57 -17.37
CA ALA A 254 0.91 -21.15 -16.37
C ALA A 254 1.56 -19.79 -16.72
N ILE A 255 1.92 -19.58 -18.00
CA ILE A 255 2.48 -18.31 -18.47
C ILE A 255 1.38 -17.26 -18.65
N LEU A 256 0.18 -17.67 -19.10
CA LEU A 256 -0.98 -16.78 -19.17
C LEU A 256 -1.30 -16.14 -17.82
N TRP A 257 -1.31 -16.92 -16.73
CA TRP A 257 -1.49 -16.40 -15.37
C TRP A 257 -0.45 -15.34 -15.04
N GLN A 258 0.84 -15.61 -15.31
CA GLN A 258 1.90 -14.66 -15.00
C GLN A 258 1.73 -13.33 -15.74
N HIS A 259 1.40 -13.37 -17.04
CA HIS A 259 1.14 -12.14 -17.78
C HIS A 259 -0.04 -11.37 -17.22
N LEU A 260 -1.17 -12.02 -16.94
CA LEU A 260 -2.36 -11.33 -16.40
C LEU A 260 -2.12 -10.81 -14.98
N PHE A 261 -1.55 -11.63 -14.11
CA PHE A 261 -1.27 -11.26 -12.74
C PHE A 261 -0.27 -10.11 -12.67
N TRP A 262 0.83 -10.15 -13.42
CA TRP A 262 1.83 -9.07 -13.37
C TRP A 262 1.39 -7.82 -14.11
N PHE A 263 0.57 -7.94 -15.17
CA PHE A 263 -0.06 -6.78 -15.81
C PHE A 263 -0.94 -6.00 -14.82
N PHE A 264 -1.56 -6.69 -13.86
CA PHE A 264 -2.15 -6.04 -12.69
C PHE A 264 -1.06 -5.61 -11.67
N GLY A 265 -0.18 -6.53 -11.30
CA GLY A 265 0.66 -6.44 -10.10
C GLY A 265 1.69 -5.33 -10.17
N HIS A 266 2.28 -5.05 -11.34
CA HIS A 266 3.24 -3.96 -11.42
C HIS A 266 2.59 -2.56 -11.42
N PRO A 267 1.50 -2.30 -12.15
CA PRO A 267 0.72 -1.09 -11.91
C PRO A 267 0.21 -0.97 -10.47
N GLU A 268 -0.14 -2.08 -9.81
CA GLU A 268 -0.56 -2.07 -8.41
C GLU A 268 0.52 -1.53 -7.47
N VAL A 269 1.80 -1.88 -7.69
CA VAL A 269 2.87 -1.30 -6.86
C VAL A 269 2.98 0.22 -6.99
N TYR A 270 2.55 0.78 -8.13
CA TYR A 270 2.46 2.24 -8.29
C TYR A 270 1.16 2.83 -7.76
N ILE A 271 0.06 2.08 -7.77
CA ILE A 271 -1.18 2.45 -7.10
C ILE A 271 -0.94 2.64 -5.61
N ILE A 272 -0.10 1.81 -4.99
CA ILE A 272 0.29 1.96 -3.59
C ILE A 272 1.45 2.94 -3.36
N ALA A 273 2.19 3.39 -4.39
CA ALA A 273 3.31 4.33 -4.21
C ALA A 273 2.91 5.80 -4.44
N LEU A 274 2.19 6.07 -5.54
CA LEU A 274 1.90 7.44 -5.98
C LEU A 274 1.14 8.29 -4.95
N PRO A 275 0.12 7.78 -4.23
CA PRO A 275 -0.59 8.58 -3.24
C PRO A 275 0.31 9.04 -2.08
N PHE A 276 1.25 8.19 -1.68
CA PHE A 276 2.19 8.48 -0.59
C PHE A 276 3.31 9.42 -1.02
N PHE A 277 3.73 9.36 -2.30
CA PHE A 277 4.48 10.48 -2.91
C PHE A 277 3.71 11.79 -2.83
N GLY A 278 2.37 11.73 -2.93
CA GLY A 278 1.48 12.86 -2.72
C GLY A 278 1.57 13.39 -1.30
N ILE A 279 1.46 12.51 -0.30
CA ILE A 279 1.55 12.87 1.12
C ILE A 279 2.85 13.62 1.41
N VAL A 280 3.97 13.03 1.00
CA VAL A 280 5.30 13.61 1.21
C VAL A 280 5.46 14.95 0.44
N SER A 281 4.83 15.09 -0.73
CA SER A 281 4.81 16.34 -1.49
C SER A 281 4.02 17.46 -0.82
N GLU A 282 3.10 17.15 0.10
CA GLU A 282 2.40 18.15 0.93
C GLU A 282 3.21 18.49 2.20
N ILE A 283 3.95 17.52 2.75
CA ILE A 283 4.74 17.70 3.98
C ILE A 283 5.98 18.55 3.73
N PHE A 284 6.78 18.26 2.71
CA PHE A 284 8.02 19.01 2.43
C PHE A 284 7.83 20.52 2.33
N PRO A 285 6.88 21.07 1.54
CA PRO A 285 6.70 22.52 1.47
C PRO A 285 6.22 23.13 2.80
N ALA A 286 5.38 22.41 3.56
CA ALA A 286 4.85 22.88 4.84
C ALA A 286 5.97 23.09 5.89
N PHE A 287 6.88 22.13 6.01
CA PHE A 287 7.98 22.19 6.97
C PHE A 287 9.23 22.92 6.45
N SER A 288 9.35 23.11 5.13
CA SER A 288 10.44 23.90 4.53
C SER A 288 10.08 25.39 4.36
N ARG A 289 8.82 25.76 4.60
CA ARG A 289 8.27 27.12 4.40
C ARG A 289 8.54 27.65 2.99
N LYS A 290 8.44 26.78 2.00
CA LYS A 290 8.78 27.06 0.60
C LYS A 290 7.81 26.35 -0.34
N PRO A 291 7.39 26.97 -1.45
CA PRO A 291 6.59 26.28 -2.46
C PRO A 291 7.29 25.04 -3.00
N VAL A 292 6.50 24.07 -3.46
CA VAL A 292 7.00 22.86 -4.12
C VAL A 292 7.85 23.24 -5.34
N PHE A 293 9.11 22.81 -5.33
CA PHE A 293 10.03 23.05 -6.43
C PHE A 293 9.65 22.19 -7.63
N GLY A 294 9.32 22.83 -8.75
CA GLY A 294 8.95 22.12 -9.99
C GLY A 294 7.58 21.43 -9.92
N TYR A 295 6.55 22.12 -9.45
CA TYR A 295 5.16 21.60 -9.41
C TYR A 295 4.73 20.90 -10.71
N LYS A 296 4.89 21.56 -11.87
CA LYS A 296 4.53 20.97 -13.17
C LYS A 296 5.36 19.73 -13.49
N THR A 297 6.64 19.76 -13.14
CA THR A 297 7.55 18.62 -13.30
C THR A 297 7.07 17.42 -12.50
N LEU A 298 6.64 17.62 -11.25
CA LEU A 298 6.07 16.54 -10.43
C LEU A 298 4.79 15.95 -11.03
N VAL A 299 3.92 16.78 -11.61
CA VAL A 299 2.68 16.33 -12.28
C VAL A 299 3.01 15.51 -13.53
N TYR A 300 3.89 16.00 -14.40
CA TYR A 300 4.32 15.25 -15.59
C TYR A 300 5.04 13.95 -15.22
N ALA A 301 5.89 13.96 -14.19
CA ALA A 301 6.54 12.76 -13.69
C ALA A 301 5.53 11.71 -13.21
N THR A 302 4.48 12.12 -12.48
CA THR A 302 3.39 11.21 -12.08
C THR A 302 2.69 10.59 -13.29
N ILE A 303 2.36 11.39 -14.31
CA ILE A 303 1.70 10.89 -15.53
C ILE A 303 2.63 9.92 -16.27
N ALA A 304 3.92 10.24 -16.39
CA ALA A 304 4.90 9.38 -17.04
C ALA A 304 5.07 8.04 -16.31
N ILE A 305 5.16 8.05 -14.97
CA ILE A 305 5.21 6.82 -14.16
C ILE A 305 3.97 5.96 -14.42
N ALA A 306 2.78 6.56 -14.41
CA ALA A 306 1.55 5.82 -14.64
C ALA A 306 1.49 5.19 -16.03
N ALA A 307 1.82 5.96 -17.08
CA ALA A 307 1.85 5.43 -18.44
C ALA A 307 2.87 4.29 -18.58
N LEU A 308 4.09 4.47 -18.07
CA LEU A 308 5.14 3.45 -18.12
C LEU A 308 4.79 2.21 -17.29
N SER A 309 4.13 2.36 -16.15
CA SER A 309 3.76 1.24 -15.26
C SER A 309 2.92 0.17 -15.97
N MET A 310 2.08 0.57 -16.93
CA MET A 310 1.27 -0.33 -17.75
C MET A 310 2.07 -1.07 -18.84
N THR A 311 3.34 -0.73 -19.05
CA THR A 311 4.17 -1.24 -20.16
C THR A 311 5.37 -2.07 -19.71
N VAL A 312 5.58 -2.23 -18.39
CA VAL A 312 6.81 -2.83 -17.84
C VAL A 312 6.59 -4.14 -17.09
N TRP A 313 5.36 -4.62 -16.96
CA TRP A 313 4.99 -5.69 -16.02
C TRP A 313 5.84 -6.96 -16.06
N ALA A 314 6.35 -7.35 -17.22
CA ALA A 314 7.02 -8.62 -17.41
C ALA A 314 8.48 -8.64 -16.90
N HIS A 315 8.99 -7.58 -16.25
CA HIS A 315 10.26 -7.69 -15.53
C HIS A 315 10.20 -8.66 -14.34
N HIS A 316 9.01 -8.97 -13.84
CA HIS A 316 8.84 -10.02 -12.83
C HIS A 316 8.97 -11.44 -13.40
N MET A 317 9.18 -11.57 -14.71
CA MET A 317 9.16 -12.83 -15.44
C MET A 317 10.50 -13.12 -16.15
N TYR A 318 11.58 -12.39 -15.85
CA TYR A 318 12.85 -12.52 -16.58
C TYR A 318 13.40 -13.95 -16.58
N VAL A 319 13.30 -14.65 -15.45
CA VAL A 319 13.78 -16.04 -15.31
C VAL A 319 12.89 -17.09 -15.98
N THR A 320 11.74 -16.71 -16.54
CA THR A 320 10.81 -17.66 -17.17
C THR A 320 11.21 -18.07 -18.58
N GLY A 321 12.14 -17.33 -19.22
CA GLY A 321 12.50 -17.53 -20.62
C GLY A 321 11.37 -17.23 -21.63
N SER A 322 10.24 -16.66 -21.18
CA SER A 322 9.02 -16.52 -21.98
C SER A 322 8.65 -15.07 -22.30
N VAL A 323 9.61 -14.14 -22.21
CA VAL A 323 9.38 -12.70 -22.37
C VAL A 323 10.41 -12.02 -23.27
N LEU A 324 10.03 -10.89 -23.88
CA LEU A 324 10.94 -10.07 -24.68
C LEU A 324 11.88 -9.25 -23.78
N LEU A 325 12.96 -9.87 -23.31
CA LEU A 325 13.86 -9.30 -22.30
C LEU A 325 14.35 -7.87 -22.60
N PRO A 326 14.86 -7.53 -23.80
CA PRO A 326 15.41 -6.19 -24.04
C PRO A 326 14.37 -5.08 -23.93
N PHE A 327 13.13 -5.34 -24.35
CA PHE A 327 12.04 -4.37 -24.25
C PHE A 327 11.70 -4.07 -22.79
N PHE A 328 11.43 -5.11 -22.00
CA PHE A 328 11.04 -4.95 -20.60
C PHE A 328 12.19 -4.41 -19.75
N ALA A 329 13.45 -4.78 -20.03
CA ALA A 329 14.62 -4.20 -19.37
C ALA A 329 14.73 -2.70 -19.62
N LEU A 330 14.68 -2.27 -20.88
CA LEU A 330 14.78 -0.85 -21.24
C LEU A 330 13.65 -0.03 -20.63
N MET A 331 12.40 -0.50 -20.76
CA MET A 331 11.23 0.22 -20.26
C MET A 331 11.22 0.28 -18.72
N THR A 332 11.70 -0.76 -18.04
CA THR A 332 11.83 -0.77 -16.58
C THR A 332 12.94 0.17 -16.10
N MET A 333 14.05 0.31 -16.85
CA MET A 333 15.04 1.36 -16.53
C MET A 333 14.47 2.77 -16.77
N LEU A 334 13.63 2.94 -17.80
CA LEU A 334 13.04 4.23 -18.14
C LEU A 334 12.12 4.77 -17.04
N ILE A 335 11.39 3.92 -16.31
CA ILE A 335 10.51 4.37 -15.21
C ILE A 335 11.28 4.92 -13.99
N ALA A 336 12.54 4.54 -13.83
CA ALA A 336 13.40 5.08 -12.79
C ALA A 336 13.69 6.58 -13.01
N VAL A 337 13.66 7.06 -14.27
CA VAL A 337 13.92 8.46 -14.63
C VAL A 337 12.87 9.42 -14.04
N PRO A 338 11.56 9.31 -14.34
CA PRO A 338 10.57 10.22 -13.76
C PRO A 338 10.48 10.08 -12.23
N THR A 339 10.74 8.89 -11.68
CA THR A 339 10.84 8.69 -10.23
C THR A 339 12.01 9.47 -9.63
N GLY A 340 13.18 9.42 -10.25
CA GLY A 340 14.35 10.21 -9.88
C GLY A 340 14.10 11.70 -9.96
N VAL A 341 13.37 12.17 -10.98
CA VAL A 341 12.94 13.57 -11.08
C VAL A 341 12.13 14.00 -9.86
N LYS A 342 11.19 13.17 -9.38
CA LYS A 342 10.42 13.48 -8.16
C LYS A 342 11.32 13.60 -6.92
N ILE A 343 12.32 12.72 -6.78
CA ILE A 343 13.31 12.78 -5.69
C ILE A 343 14.05 14.13 -5.71
N PHE A 344 14.55 14.55 -6.87
CA PHE A 344 15.23 15.84 -7.00
C PHE A 344 14.29 17.03 -6.78
N ASN A 345 13.01 16.92 -7.16
CA ASN A 345 12.01 17.93 -6.86
C ASN A 345 11.79 18.12 -5.36
N TRP A 346 11.76 17.02 -4.59
CA TRP A 346 11.65 17.07 -3.13
C TRP A 346 12.89 17.67 -2.47
N ILE A 347 14.09 17.25 -2.88
CA ILE A 347 15.35 17.86 -2.41
C ILE A 347 15.36 19.35 -2.73
N GLY A 348 14.97 19.74 -3.95
CA GLY A 348 14.86 21.14 -4.37
C GLY A 348 13.80 21.93 -3.59
N THR A 349 12.76 21.27 -3.09
CA THR A 349 11.72 21.89 -2.24
C THR A 349 12.28 22.22 -0.86
N MET A 350 13.12 21.35 -0.29
CA MET A 350 13.79 21.60 0.99
C MET A 350 14.98 22.56 0.86
N TRP A 351 15.66 22.56 -0.30
CA TRP A 351 16.86 23.35 -0.54
C TRP A 351 16.59 24.85 -0.38
N ARG A 352 17.42 25.51 0.46
CA ARG A 352 17.26 26.92 0.86
C ARG A 352 15.91 27.24 1.54
N GLY A 353 15.18 26.24 2.01
CA GLY A 353 14.04 26.40 2.91
C GLY A 353 14.49 26.53 4.37
N SER A 354 13.58 27.00 5.23
CA SER A 354 13.78 26.99 6.68
C SER A 354 13.13 25.73 7.23
N VAL A 355 13.90 24.64 7.24
CA VAL A 355 13.43 23.30 7.60
C VAL A 355 13.39 23.13 9.12
N THR A 356 12.26 22.66 9.63
CA THR A 356 12.11 22.20 11.02
C THR A 356 11.82 20.70 11.04
N PHE A 357 12.31 19.99 12.06
CA PHE A 357 12.32 18.52 12.13
C PHE A 357 11.28 17.99 13.11
N GLU A 358 10.05 18.46 13.00
CA GLU A 358 8.92 17.83 13.68
C GLU A 358 8.65 16.44 13.09
N THR A 359 7.91 15.63 13.85
CA THR A 359 7.69 14.20 13.56
C THR A 359 7.28 13.91 12.10
N PRO A 360 6.30 14.63 11.50
CA PRO A 360 5.94 14.39 10.09
C PRO A 360 7.10 14.56 9.11
N MET A 361 7.94 15.58 9.32
CA MET A 361 9.09 15.87 8.48
C MET A 361 10.17 14.78 8.60
N VAL A 362 10.43 14.31 9.82
CA VAL A 362 11.41 13.26 10.07
C VAL A 362 10.98 11.93 9.42
N PHE A 363 9.70 11.56 9.50
CA PHE A 363 9.17 10.40 8.77
C PHE A 363 9.25 10.57 7.24
N ALA A 364 8.98 11.76 6.71
CA ALA A 364 9.14 12.06 5.28
C ALA A 364 10.61 11.95 4.81
N LEU A 365 11.57 12.29 5.67
CA LEU A 365 13.00 12.08 5.42
C LEU A 365 13.37 10.59 5.50
N GLY A 366 12.81 9.83 6.45
CA GLY A 366 12.96 8.38 6.51
C GLY A 366 12.48 7.70 5.23
N PHE A 367 11.31 8.11 4.72
CA PHE A 367 10.82 7.72 3.39
C PHE A 367 11.88 8.01 2.32
N LEU A 368 12.39 9.24 2.24
CA LEU A 368 13.33 9.65 1.19
C LEU A 368 14.60 8.79 1.20
N ILE A 369 15.16 8.52 2.38
CA ILE A 369 16.36 7.70 2.54
C ILE A 369 16.09 6.25 2.13
N SER A 370 15.11 5.59 2.74
CA SER A 370 14.83 4.18 2.48
C SER A 370 14.37 3.94 1.03
N PHE A 371 13.57 4.85 0.47
CA PHE A 371 13.12 4.75 -0.91
C PHE A 371 14.26 4.90 -1.92
N VAL A 372 15.23 5.79 -1.67
CA VAL A 372 16.41 5.91 -2.54
C VAL A 372 17.24 4.62 -2.53
N PHE A 373 17.51 4.04 -1.36
CA PHE A 373 18.19 2.75 -1.28
C PHE A 373 17.44 1.64 -2.03
N GLY A 374 16.11 1.55 -1.86
CA GLY A 374 15.27 0.60 -2.59
C GLY A 374 15.25 0.86 -4.10
N GLY A 375 15.18 2.11 -4.53
CA GLY A 375 15.21 2.49 -5.94
C GLY A 375 16.52 2.09 -6.62
N LEU A 376 17.66 2.24 -5.94
CA LEU A 376 18.96 1.81 -6.46
C LEU A 376 19.03 0.30 -6.67
N THR A 377 18.47 -0.49 -5.75
CA THR A 377 18.39 -1.95 -5.93
C THR A 377 17.36 -2.36 -6.99
N GLY A 378 16.34 -1.53 -7.24
CA GLY A 378 15.40 -1.73 -8.35
C GLY A 378 16.05 -1.59 -9.72
N VAL A 379 17.01 -0.68 -9.88
CA VAL A 379 17.77 -0.55 -11.14
C VAL A 379 18.65 -1.79 -11.37
N ILE A 380 19.17 -2.41 -10.30
CA ILE A 380 19.89 -3.69 -10.39
C ILE A 380 18.94 -4.80 -10.91
N LEU A 381 17.75 -4.92 -10.32
CA LEU A 381 16.74 -5.91 -10.73
C LEU A 381 16.15 -5.65 -12.12
N ALA A 382 16.18 -4.41 -12.61
CA ALA A 382 15.74 -4.09 -13.96
C ALA A 382 16.64 -4.70 -15.05
N SER A 383 17.85 -5.15 -14.70
CA SER A 383 18.84 -5.73 -15.61
C SER A 383 18.78 -7.27 -15.59
N PRO A 384 18.33 -7.95 -16.67
CA PRO A 384 18.20 -9.41 -16.69
C PRO A 384 19.47 -10.19 -16.30
N PRO A 385 20.69 -9.83 -16.76
CA PRO A 385 21.91 -10.53 -16.36
C PRO A 385 22.19 -10.51 -14.86
N LEU A 386 21.78 -9.44 -14.16
CA LEU A 386 21.90 -9.34 -12.71
C LEU A 386 20.72 -10.06 -12.04
N ASP A 387 19.50 -9.85 -12.54
CA ASP A 387 18.29 -10.46 -12.01
C ASP A 387 18.34 -11.99 -12.05
N PHE A 388 18.92 -12.63 -13.07
CA PHE A 388 18.97 -14.10 -13.14
C PHE A 388 19.58 -14.76 -11.90
N HIS A 389 20.55 -14.12 -11.23
CA HIS A 389 21.13 -14.64 -9.98
C HIS A 389 20.25 -14.35 -8.76
N VAL A 390 19.65 -13.17 -8.71
CA VAL A 390 18.96 -12.67 -7.51
C VAL A 390 17.44 -12.82 -7.56
N SER A 391 16.88 -13.24 -8.69
CA SER A 391 15.46 -13.49 -8.87
C SER A 391 14.99 -14.53 -7.86
N ASP A 392 13.85 -14.27 -7.24
CA ASP A 392 13.31 -15.08 -6.16
C ASP A 392 14.28 -15.36 -4.99
N SER A 393 15.26 -14.49 -4.76
CA SER A 393 16.11 -14.52 -3.56
C SER A 393 15.64 -13.51 -2.50
N TYR A 394 16.29 -13.54 -1.33
CA TYR A 394 16.12 -12.50 -0.31
C TYR A 394 16.49 -11.09 -0.78
N PHE A 395 17.23 -10.93 -1.89
CA PHE A 395 17.53 -9.62 -2.46
C PHE A 395 16.27 -8.93 -2.97
N VAL A 396 15.39 -9.67 -3.67
CA VAL A 396 14.10 -9.16 -4.15
C VAL A 396 13.19 -8.83 -2.96
N VAL A 397 13.20 -9.67 -1.91
CA VAL A 397 12.45 -9.40 -0.67
C VAL A 397 12.94 -8.10 -0.03
N ALA A 398 14.25 -7.93 0.12
CA ALA A 398 14.84 -6.73 0.70
C ALA A 398 14.55 -5.48 -0.13
N HIS A 399 14.75 -5.56 -1.45
CA HIS A 399 14.43 -4.48 -2.40
C HIS A 399 12.98 -4.02 -2.23
N PHE A 400 12.04 -4.96 -2.28
CA PHE A 400 10.62 -4.65 -2.21
C PHE A 400 10.23 -4.03 -0.87
N HIS A 401 10.81 -4.49 0.25
CA HIS A 401 10.58 -3.87 1.55
C HIS A 401 11.20 -2.47 1.64
N TYR A 402 12.38 -2.22 1.09
CA TYR A 402 12.94 -0.85 1.02
C TYR A 402 12.06 0.11 0.21
N VAL A 403 11.49 -0.36 -0.89
CA VAL A 403 10.60 0.45 -1.73
C VAL A 403 9.24 0.63 -1.07
N VAL A 404 8.54 -0.45 -0.70
CA VAL A 404 7.16 -0.42 -0.23
C VAL A 404 7.05 0.03 1.22
N PHE A 405 7.92 -0.43 2.12
CA PHE A 405 7.90 0.04 3.50
C PHE A 405 8.31 1.52 3.56
N GLY A 406 9.30 1.91 2.75
CA GLY A 406 9.66 3.30 2.50
C GLY A 406 8.45 4.13 2.08
N THR A 407 7.84 3.80 0.95
CA THR A 407 6.71 4.55 0.37
C THR A 407 5.48 4.52 1.24
N VAL A 408 5.03 3.36 1.69
CA VAL A 408 3.73 3.21 2.35
C VAL A 408 3.85 3.50 3.84
N VAL A 409 4.76 2.83 4.57
CA VAL A 409 4.75 2.88 6.04
C VAL A 409 5.33 4.18 6.58
N PHE A 410 6.50 4.62 6.09
CA PHE A 410 7.05 5.90 6.54
C PHE A 410 6.13 7.07 6.16
N ALA A 411 5.59 7.11 4.95
CA ALA A 411 4.70 8.18 4.54
C ALA A 411 3.30 8.07 5.19
N MET A 412 2.81 6.87 5.51
CA MET A 412 1.61 6.68 6.32
C MET A 412 1.78 7.36 7.67
N PHE A 413 2.87 7.06 8.38
CA PHE A 413 3.13 7.70 9.67
C PHE A 413 3.38 9.19 9.52
N ALA A 414 4.11 9.62 8.49
CA ALA A 414 4.24 11.04 8.17
C ALA A 414 2.85 11.71 8.03
N GLY A 415 1.93 11.08 7.29
CA GLY A 415 0.56 11.54 7.12
C GLY A 415 -0.27 11.50 8.41
N PHE A 416 -0.15 10.45 9.21
CA PHE A 416 -0.82 10.36 10.51
C PHE A 416 -0.36 11.48 11.43
N TYR A 417 0.94 11.68 11.64
CA TYR A 417 1.42 12.78 12.46
C TYR A 417 1.06 14.16 11.89
N PHE A 418 1.02 14.32 10.56
CA PHE A 418 0.71 15.60 9.92
C PHE A 418 -0.77 15.98 10.02
N TRP A 419 -1.67 15.02 9.75
CA TRP A 419 -3.12 15.28 9.70
C TRP A 419 -3.87 14.81 10.95
N TRP A 420 -3.21 14.25 11.97
CA TRP A 420 -3.86 13.91 13.24
C TRP A 420 -4.73 15.05 13.80
N PRO A 421 -4.25 16.31 13.86
CA PRO A 421 -5.05 17.42 14.37
C PRO A 421 -6.26 17.73 13.49
N LYS A 422 -6.18 17.38 12.20
CA LYS A 422 -7.30 17.50 11.27
C LYS A 422 -8.31 16.36 11.45
N PHE A 423 -7.86 15.18 11.85
CA PHE A 423 -8.70 14.00 12.07
C PHE A 423 -9.40 14.03 13.43
N THR A 424 -8.70 14.46 14.48
CA THR A 424 -9.15 14.31 15.88
C THR A 424 -9.24 15.64 16.64
N GLY A 425 -8.70 16.74 16.10
CA GLY A 425 -8.62 18.03 16.78
C GLY A 425 -7.49 18.14 17.81
N LYS A 426 -6.61 17.14 17.91
CA LYS A 426 -5.51 17.11 18.88
C LYS A 426 -4.14 16.88 18.22
N MET A 427 -3.08 17.41 18.82
CA MET A 427 -1.70 17.17 18.40
C MET A 427 -1.16 15.93 19.09
N LEU A 428 -0.52 15.02 18.34
CA LEU A 428 0.26 13.93 18.94
C LEU A 428 1.50 14.49 19.64
N ASN A 429 2.00 13.75 20.63
CA ASN A 429 3.22 14.09 21.36
C ASN A 429 4.47 13.94 20.47
N GLU A 430 5.24 15.01 20.32
CA GLU A 430 6.43 15.02 19.46
C GLU A 430 7.57 14.12 19.98
N SER A 431 7.81 14.06 21.29
CA SER A 431 8.88 13.23 21.86
C SER A 431 8.63 11.74 21.63
N LEU A 432 7.39 11.28 21.88
CA LEU A 432 6.99 9.91 21.56
C LEU A 432 7.01 9.65 20.05
N GLY A 433 6.69 10.66 19.23
CA GLY A 433 6.81 10.61 17.77
C GLY A 433 8.24 10.34 17.29
N HIS A 434 9.24 10.99 17.90
CA HIS A 434 10.65 10.76 17.59
C HIS A 434 11.15 9.40 18.08
N VAL A 435 10.71 8.93 19.25
CA VAL A 435 11.04 7.58 19.75
C VAL A 435 10.48 6.53 18.79
N HIS A 436 9.23 6.69 18.35
CA HIS A 436 8.62 5.83 17.34
C HIS A 436 9.44 5.85 16.05
N PHE A 437 9.77 7.03 15.52
CA PHE A 437 10.57 7.15 14.30
C PHE A 437 11.90 6.39 14.41
N TRP A 438 12.70 6.64 15.44
CA TRP A 438 14.06 6.08 15.50
C TRP A 438 14.05 4.58 15.74
N THR A 439 13.15 4.07 16.57
CA THR A 439 13.01 2.61 16.75
C THR A 439 12.53 1.93 15.47
N LEU A 440 11.58 2.53 14.75
CA LEU A 440 11.11 2.02 13.45
C LEU A 440 12.21 2.08 12.40
N PHE A 441 12.91 3.21 12.28
CA PHE A 441 13.94 3.44 11.27
C PHE A 441 15.13 2.49 11.45
N VAL A 442 15.64 2.36 12.68
CA VAL A 442 16.75 1.46 12.99
C VAL A 442 16.33 0.00 12.84
N GLY A 443 15.16 -0.38 13.39
CA GLY A 443 14.63 -1.74 13.26
C GLY A 443 14.43 -2.15 11.79
N PHE A 444 13.92 -1.24 10.96
CA PHE A 444 13.73 -1.45 9.52
C PHE A 444 15.06 -1.74 8.81
N HIS A 445 16.07 -0.88 9.00
CA HIS A 445 17.37 -1.07 8.35
C HIS A 445 18.08 -2.32 8.85
N MET A 446 18.05 -2.61 10.16
CA MET A 446 18.59 -3.86 10.71
C MET A 446 17.91 -5.10 10.11
N THR A 447 16.60 -5.03 9.85
CA THR A 447 15.82 -6.15 9.30
C THR A 447 16.21 -6.43 7.86
N PHE A 448 16.16 -5.41 6.99
CA PHE A 448 16.17 -5.62 5.54
C PHE A 448 17.49 -5.28 4.87
N LEU A 449 18.35 -4.45 5.47
CA LEU A 449 19.64 -4.11 4.85
C LEU A 449 20.47 -5.37 4.65
N ILE A 450 20.56 -6.19 5.70
CA ILE A 450 21.31 -7.43 5.67
C ILE A 450 20.72 -8.47 4.71
N GLN A 451 19.41 -8.41 4.45
CA GLN A 451 18.75 -9.34 3.54
C GLN A 451 19.18 -9.17 2.07
N HIS A 452 19.65 -7.98 1.67
CA HIS A 452 20.27 -7.83 0.35
C HIS A 452 21.51 -8.73 0.23
N TRP A 453 22.38 -8.72 1.23
CA TRP A 453 23.57 -9.57 1.23
C TRP A 453 23.21 -11.05 1.33
N LEU A 454 22.23 -11.38 2.18
CA LEU A 454 21.70 -12.73 2.32
C LEU A 454 21.16 -13.30 1.00
N GLY A 455 20.48 -12.47 0.19
CA GLY A 455 20.03 -12.84 -1.15
C GLY A 455 21.16 -13.03 -2.15
N VAL A 456 22.17 -12.14 -2.15
CA VAL A 456 23.36 -12.27 -3.00
C VAL A 456 24.14 -13.56 -2.68
N MET A 457 24.22 -13.93 -1.40
CA MET A 457 24.82 -15.19 -0.96
C MET A 457 24.01 -16.43 -1.36
N GLY A 458 22.81 -16.26 -1.92
CA GLY A 458 22.03 -17.34 -2.52
C GLY A 458 20.89 -17.87 -1.66
N MET A 459 20.48 -17.21 -0.57
CA MET A 459 19.30 -17.64 0.18
C MET A 459 18.02 -17.35 -0.63
N PRO A 460 17.26 -18.38 -1.07
CA PRO A 460 16.02 -18.17 -1.80
C PRO A 460 14.93 -17.66 -0.86
N ARG A 461 13.97 -16.90 -1.40
CA ARG A 461 12.75 -16.53 -0.66
C ARG A 461 11.89 -17.76 -0.41
N ARG A 462 10.96 -17.67 0.55
CA ARG A 462 9.92 -18.68 0.85
C ARG A 462 10.41 -20.03 1.38
N TYR A 463 11.69 -20.12 1.74
CA TYR A 463 12.19 -21.28 2.46
C TYR A 463 11.80 -21.17 3.93
N ALA A 464 11.24 -22.23 4.49
CA ALA A 464 10.85 -22.31 5.91
C ALA A 464 12.05 -22.55 6.83
N THR A 465 13.16 -23.03 6.27
CA THR A 465 14.39 -23.35 6.99
C THR A 465 15.58 -23.35 6.04
N TYR A 466 16.79 -23.42 6.60
CA TYR A 466 18.08 -23.45 5.89
C TYR A 466 19.05 -24.37 6.66
N LEU A 467 20.21 -24.68 6.07
CA LEU A 467 21.22 -25.55 6.70
C LEU A 467 22.29 -24.71 7.44
N PRO A 468 22.88 -25.22 8.53
CA PRO A 468 23.96 -24.53 9.22
C PRO A 468 25.17 -24.25 8.31
N GLU A 469 25.48 -25.17 7.39
CA GLU A 469 26.59 -25.04 6.42
C GLU A 469 26.41 -23.94 5.37
N ASP A 470 25.17 -23.45 5.15
CA ASP A 470 24.89 -22.37 4.20
C ASP A 470 25.48 -21.01 4.65
N GLY A 471 25.85 -20.87 5.94
CA GLY A 471 26.38 -19.62 6.49
C GLY A 471 25.34 -18.50 6.66
N PHE A 472 24.04 -18.82 6.57
CA PHE A 472 22.93 -17.84 6.64
C PHE A 472 22.53 -17.41 8.05
N THR A 473 22.98 -18.13 9.08
CA THR A 473 22.46 -18.01 10.46
C THR A 473 22.55 -16.60 11.01
N TRP A 474 23.74 -15.99 11.03
CA TRP A 474 23.94 -14.70 11.69
C TRP A 474 23.13 -13.57 11.01
N MET A 475 22.99 -13.62 9.68
CA MET A 475 22.21 -12.64 8.91
C MET A 475 20.73 -12.75 9.21
N ASN A 476 20.22 -13.98 9.33
CA ASN A 476 18.84 -14.20 9.74
C ASN A 476 18.58 -13.78 11.19
N GLN A 477 19.53 -14.01 12.10
CA GLN A 477 19.46 -13.56 13.49
C GLN A 477 19.41 -12.02 13.57
N LEU A 478 20.32 -11.32 12.88
CA LEU A 478 20.32 -9.86 12.81
C LEU A 478 18.99 -9.32 12.25
N SER A 479 18.53 -9.93 11.15
CA SER A 479 17.26 -9.56 10.53
C SER A 479 16.07 -9.76 11.48
N THR A 480 16.08 -10.84 12.27
CA THR A 480 15.04 -11.14 13.26
C THR A 480 15.05 -10.17 14.43
N VAL A 481 16.24 -9.85 14.98
CA VAL A 481 16.39 -8.82 16.02
C VAL A 481 15.89 -7.46 15.53
N GLY A 482 16.22 -7.08 14.29
CA GLY A 482 15.69 -5.90 13.64
C GLY A 482 14.14 -5.92 13.57
N SER A 483 13.56 -7.06 13.23
CA SER A 483 12.10 -7.18 13.10
C SER A 483 11.38 -7.06 14.45
N ILE A 484 12.00 -7.55 15.54
CA ILE A 484 11.49 -7.37 16.90
C ILE A 484 11.52 -5.89 17.28
N LEU A 485 12.63 -5.19 17.01
CA LEU A 485 12.72 -3.74 17.24
C LEU A 485 11.67 -2.97 16.42
N LEU A 486 11.43 -3.39 15.18
CA LEU A 486 10.39 -2.82 14.33
C LEU A 486 8.99 -3.02 14.93
N ALA A 487 8.69 -4.18 15.51
CA ALA A 487 7.43 -4.40 16.21
C ALA A 487 7.31 -3.56 17.49
N LEU A 488 8.38 -3.47 18.28
CA LEU A 488 8.42 -2.63 19.48
C LEU A 488 8.20 -1.15 19.16
N SER A 489 8.57 -0.70 17.95
CA SER A 489 8.31 0.68 17.50
C SER A 489 6.82 1.04 17.45
N MET A 490 5.92 0.06 17.37
CA MET A 490 4.47 0.33 17.40
C MET A 490 3.97 0.75 18.77
N ILE A 491 4.67 0.37 19.85
CA ILE A 491 4.29 0.71 21.23
C ILE A 491 4.27 2.24 21.45
N PRO A 492 5.33 3.02 21.15
CA PRO A 492 5.29 4.46 21.32
C PRO A 492 4.24 5.14 20.41
N PHE A 493 3.96 4.62 19.22
CA PHE A 493 2.87 5.13 18.38
C PHE A 493 1.50 4.94 19.03
N LEU A 494 1.18 3.70 19.43
CA LEU A 494 -0.10 3.36 20.05
C LEU A 494 -0.30 4.10 21.38
N LEU A 495 0.75 4.22 22.19
CA LEU A 495 0.74 5.01 23.41
C LEU A 495 0.45 6.48 23.12
N ASN A 496 1.07 7.04 22.08
CA ASN A 496 0.84 8.42 21.67
C ASN A 496 -0.62 8.65 21.25
N VAL A 497 -1.17 7.74 20.44
CA VAL A 497 -2.59 7.76 20.05
C VAL A 497 -3.52 7.63 21.26
N TYR A 498 -3.18 6.79 22.25
CA TYR A 498 -4.01 6.58 23.43
C TYR A 498 -4.03 7.78 24.39
N LEU A 499 -2.86 8.42 24.59
CA LEU A 499 -2.72 9.57 25.48
C LEU A 499 -3.33 10.86 24.92
N THR A 500 -3.52 10.91 23.60
CA THR A 500 -3.97 12.09 22.87
C THR A 500 -5.44 11.95 22.53
#